data_AF-A0AAD6TVE7-F1
#
_entry.id   AF-A0AAD6TVE7-F1
#
_cell.length_a   1.000
_cell.length_b   1.000
_cell.length_c   1.000
_cell.angle_alpha   90.00
_cell.angle_beta   90.00
_cell.angle_gamma   90.00
#
_symmetry.space_group_name_H-M   'P 1'
#
loop_
_entity.id
_entity.type
_entity.pdbx_description
1 polymer ?
#
loop_
_entity_poly.entity_id
_entity_poly.type
_entity_poly.pdbx_seq_one_letter_code
_entity_poly.pdbx_strand_id
1 'polypeptide(L)'
;LIGVLQKINTNNQVGGELEASILKTFMRGAHLRRWLNREDCPEVIRQFKRIFDLAFTRRNFRAEDDSVPGQDREKAHFIFKGVNYSRAKTHLGNSLVIYYPPGSTESVPGSIEKILVENNTATFLIRHQAPLPVGSVDPFKPFVHFPAKTYSSKMLSGELDKVNPSSVLSHCARFEFSNDRAVILNLSR
;
A
#
# COMPACT_ATOMS: atom_id res chain seq x y z
N LEU A 1 3.00 10.32 3.66
CA LEU A 1 1.70 10.53 4.35
C LEU A 1 1.70 9.90 5.74
N ILE A 2 2.11 8.62 5.89
CA ILE A 2 2.38 8.00 7.20
C ILE A 2 3.32 8.84 8.08
N GLY A 3 4.42 9.35 7.53
CA GLY A 3 5.32 10.25 8.29
C GLY A 3 4.76 11.64 8.60
N VAL A 4 3.60 12.02 8.05
CA VAL A 4 2.87 13.24 8.47
C VAL A 4 1.92 12.90 9.60
N LEU A 5 1.21 11.78 9.50
CA LEU A 5 0.34 11.27 10.55
C LEU A 5 1.11 10.99 11.85
N GLN A 6 2.33 10.47 11.76
CA GLN A 6 3.22 10.25 12.91
C GLN A 6 3.73 11.54 13.57
N LYS A 7 3.60 12.71 12.91
CA LYS A 7 4.00 14.01 13.45
C LYS A 7 2.84 14.80 14.04
N ILE A 8 1.61 14.29 13.94
CA ILE A 8 0.45 14.89 14.59
C ILE A 8 0.54 14.52 16.07
N ASN A 9 0.52 15.52 16.94
CA ASN A 9 0.57 15.32 18.39
C ASN A 9 -0.78 14.72 18.84
N THR A 10 -0.87 13.40 18.87
CA THR A 10 -2.05 12.66 19.33
C THR A 10 -1.99 12.50 20.85
N ASN A 11 -3.11 12.64 21.54
CA ASN A 11 -3.21 12.60 23.01
C ASN A 11 -3.15 11.16 23.58
N ASN A 12 -2.63 10.20 22.81
CA ASN A 12 -2.55 8.77 23.11
C ASN A 12 -3.90 8.10 23.46
N GLN A 13 -5.04 8.76 23.21
CA GLN A 13 -6.34 8.11 23.34
C GLN A 13 -6.70 7.39 22.03
N VAL A 14 -6.66 6.07 22.09
CA VAL A 14 -7.20 5.23 21.02
C VAL A 14 -8.71 5.49 20.92
N GLY A 15 -9.15 6.12 19.83
CA GLY A 15 -10.55 6.46 19.60
C GLY A 15 -10.99 7.86 20.02
N GLY A 16 -10.05 8.77 20.30
CA GLY A 16 -10.36 10.19 20.48
C GLY A 16 -10.98 10.82 19.23
N GLU A 17 -11.70 11.94 19.41
CA GLU A 17 -12.40 12.63 18.32
C GLU A 17 -11.44 13.06 17.19
N LEU A 18 -10.19 13.39 17.55
CA LEU A 18 -9.15 13.77 16.61
C LEU A 18 -8.69 12.56 15.78
N GLU A 19 -8.36 11.44 16.41
CA GLU A 19 -7.95 10.20 15.75
C GLU A 19 -9.06 9.69 14.84
N ALA A 20 -10.32 9.71 15.31
CA ALA A 20 -11.49 9.33 14.53
C ALA A 20 -11.69 10.24 13.30
N SER A 21 -11.53 11.55 13.48
CA SER A 21 -11.65 12.53 12.38
C SER A 21 -10.53 12.37 11.35
N ILE A 22 -9.29 12.14 11.80
CA ILE A 22 -8.14 11.88 10.93
C ILE A 22 -8.35 10.60 10.13
N LEU A 23 -8.74 9.51 10.80
CA LEU A 23 -9.00 8.23 10.15
C LEU A 23 -10.13 8.36 9.11
N LYS A 24 -11.24 9.01 9.48
CA LYS A 24 -12.38 9.23 8.60
C LYS A 24 -12.00 10.07 7.37
N THR A 25 -11.21 11.12 7.57
CA THR A 25 -10.73 11.97 6.47
C THR A 25 -9.78 11.20 5.57
N PHE A 26 -8.90 10.39 6.15
CA PHE A 26 -7.97 9.54 5.41
C PHE A 26 -8.70 8.52 4.53
N MET A 27 -9.64 7.76 5.10
CA MET A 27 -10.44 6.76 4.37
C MET A 27 -11.23 7.43 3.24
N ARG A 28 -11.88 8.57 3.51
CA ARG A 28 -12.58 9.34 2.47
C ARG A 28 -11.66 9.78 1.34
N GLY A 29 -10.45 10.24 1.65
CA GLY A 29 -9.46 10.63 0.64
C GLY A 29 -8.89 9.44 -0.14
N ALA A 30 -8.75 8.27 0.47
CA ALA A 30 -8.38 7.02 -0.20
C ALA A 30 -9.48 6.56 -1.18
N HIS A 31 -10.72 6.53 -0.72
CA HIS A 31 -11.90 6.22 -1.54
C HIS A 31 -12.02 7.14 -2.74
N LEU A 32 -11.87 8.46 -2.54
CA LEU A 32 -11.92 9.44 -3.63
C LEU A 32 -10.84 9.16 -4.68
N ARG A 33 -9.59 8.96 -4.27
CA ARG A 33 -8.48 8.63 -5.19
C ARG A 33 -8.74 7.34 -5.97
N ARG A 34 -9.27 6.31 -5.30
CA ARG A 34 -9.66 5.06 -5.97
C ARG A 34 -10.74 5.31 -7.01
N TRP A 35 -11.77 6.07 -6.66
CA TRP A 35 -12.89 6.35 -7.57
C TRP A 35 -12.47 7.16 -8.79
N LEU A 36 -11.59 8.15 -8.60
CA LEU A 36 -11.00 8.94 -9.69
C LEU A 36 -10.12 8.12 -10.64
N ASN A 37 -9.57 6.98 -10.19
CA ASN A 37 -8.72 6.10 -10.98
C ASN A 37 -9.46 4.92 -11.63
N ARG A 38 -10.79 4.80 -11.43
CA ARG A 38 -11.60 3.78 -12.09
C ARG A 38 -11.93 4.17 -13.54
N GLU A 39 -12.03 3.17 -14.41
CA GLU A 39 -12.35 3.36 -15.83
C GLU A 39 -13.79 3.84 -16.07
N ASP A 40 -14.71 3.53 -15.15
CA ASP A 40 -16.12 3.95 -15.18
C ASP A 40 -16.40 5.28 -14.45
N CYS A 41 -15.36 6.04 -14.09
CA CYS A 41 -15.51 7.34 -13.46
C CYS A 41 -16.14 8.37 -14.44
N PRO A 42 -17.26 9.05 -14.09
CA PRO A 42 -17.87 10.07 -14.92
C PRO A 42 -16.90 11.18 -15.32
N GLU A 43 -16.98 11.64 -16.57
CA GLU A 43 -16.01 12.59 -17.15
C GLU A 43 -15.87 13.87 -16.32
N VAL A 44 -16.99 14.41 -15.84
CA VAL A 44 -17.00 15.63 -15.01
C VAL A 44 -16.19 15.48 -13.73
N ILE A 45 -16.12 14.27 -13.15
CA ILE A 45 -15.35 14.04 -11.93
C ILE A 45 -13.90 13.65 -12.23
N ARG A 46 -13.66 13.01 -13.37
CA ARG A 46 -12.31 12.81 -13.89
C ARG A 46 -11.57 14.12 -14.16
N GLN A 47 -12.27 15.18 -14.58
CA GLN A 47 -11.67 16.51 -14.73
C GLN A 47 -11.14 17.07 -13.40
N PHE A 48 -11.86 16.83 -12.29
CA PHE A 48 -11.37 17.23 -10.96
C PHE A 48 -10.12 16.46 -10.54
N LYS A 49 -9.89 15.23 -11.05
CA LYS A 49 -8.65 14.48 -10.80
C LYS A 49 -7.42 15.32 -11.11
N ARG A 50 -7.42 16.05 -12.24
CA ARG A 50 -6.30 16.90 -12.65
C ARG A 50 -6.05 18.03 -11.63
N ILE A 51 -7.11 18.60 -11.08
CA ILE A 51 -7.04 19.66 -10.06
C ILE A 51 -6.53 19.07 -8.74
N PHE A 52 -7.03 17.90 -8.34
CA PHE A 52 -6.54 17.19 -7.14
C PHE A 52 -5.07 16.81 -7.27
N ASP A 53 -4.67 16.24 -8.40
CA ASP A 53 -3.28 15.91 -8.68
C ASP A 53 -2.43 17.20 -8.63
N LEU A 54 -2.89 18.31 -9.22
CA LEU A 54 -2.16 19.59 -9.16
C LEU A 54 -2.04 20.14 -7.72
N ALA A 55 -3.11 20.09 -6.94
CA ALA A 55 -3.18 20.68 -5.60
C ALA A 55 -2.50 19.83 -4.52
N PHE A 56 -2.50 18.50 -4.67
CA PHE A 56 -2.06 17.58 -3.63
C PHE A 56 -0.83 16.75 -4.02
N THR A 57 -0.35 16.82 -5.26
CA THR A 57 0.97 16.25 -5.61
C THR A 57 2.04 17.08 -4.91
N ARG A 58 2.73 16.47 -3.95
CA ARG A 58 4.00 17.00 -3.47
C ARG A 58 4.92 17.14 -4.69
N ARG A 59 5.34 18.37 -5.02
CA ARG A 59 6.52 18.62 -5.87
C ARG A 59 7.70 17.93 -5.19
N ASN A 60 7.98 16.69 -5.60
CA ASN A 60 9.24 15.98 -5.47
C ASN A 60 8.99 14.60 -6.07
N PHE A 61 9.39 14.43 -7.33
CA PHE A 61 10.06 13.25 -7.91
C PHE A 61 10.15 13.51 -9.42
N ARG A 62 11.13 14.33 -9.81
CA ARG A 62 11.77 14.13 -11.11
C ARG A 62 12.61 12.85 -10.94
N ALA A 63 12.07 11.73 -11.39
CA ALA A 63 12.95 10.64 -11.79
C ALA A 63 13.39 11.01 -13.21
N GLU A 64 14.65 11.39 -13.34
CA GLU A 64 15.27 11.55 -14.65
C GLU A 64 15.19 10.20 -15.37
N ASP A 65 14.66 10.27 -16.59
CA ASP A 65 14.50 9.17 -17.51
C ASP A 65 15.86 8.89 -18.15
N ASP A 66 16.67 8.09 -17.48
CA ASP A 66 17.97 7.67 -18.02
C ASP A 66 17.81 6.29 -18.69
N SER A 67 17.26 6.34 -19.90
CA SER A 67 17.05 5.18 -20.77
C SER A 67 18.38 4.74 -21.40
N VAL A 68 18.98 3.68 -20.86
CA VAL A 68 19.99 2.87 -21.55
C VAL A 68 19.37 1.49 -21.84
N PRO A 69 19.35 1.01 -23.10
CA PRO A 69 18.74 -0.27 -23.44
C PRO A 69 19.68 -1.44 -23.11
N GLY A 70 19.13 -2.53 -22.54
CA GLY A 70 19.76 -3.85 -22.61
C GLY A 70 20.12 -4.59 -21.31
N GLN A 71 19.48 -4.32 -20.17
CA GLN A 71 19.67 -5.18 -18.99
C GLN A 71 18.44 -5.18 -18.09
N ASP A 72 18.08 -6.34 -17.53
CA ASP A 72 17.18 -6.48 -16.39
C ASP A 72 17.68 -5.59 -15.25
N ARG A 73 17.16 -4.37 -15.18
CA ARG A 73 17.59 -3.41 -14.16
C ARG A 73 16.60 -3.50 -13.01
N GLU A 74 17.06 -4.11 -11.92
CA GLU A 74 16.37 -3.97 -10.65
C GLU A 74 16.27 -2.47 -10.30
N LYS A 75 15.03 -1.96 -10.15
CA LYS A 75 14.78 -0.56 -9.83
C LYS A 75 14.49 -0.38 -8.34
N ALA A 76 14.90 0.76 -7.79
CA ALA A 76 14.57 1.15 -6.43
C ALA A 76 13.08 1.57 -6.27
N HIS A 77 12.54 2.19 -7.33
CA HIS A 77 11.19 2.72 -7.40
C HIS A 77 10.56 2.40 -8.75
N PHE A 78 9.23 2.30 -8.78
CA PHE A 78 8.46 2.19 -10.02
C PHE A 78 7.11 2.88 -9.87
N ILE A 79 6.75 3.71 -10.85
CA ILE A 79 5.47 4.41 -10.88
C ILE A 79 4.54 3.64 -11.81
N PHE A 80 3.43 3.14 -11.28
CA PHE A 80 2.39 2.48 -12.05
C PHE A 80 1.06 3.19 -11.84
N LYS A 81 0.42 3.64 -12.93
CA LYS A 81 -0.85 4.40 -12.89
C LYS A 81 -0.83 5.58 -11.88
N GLY A 82 0.31 6.29 -11.80
CA GLY A 82 0.49 7.44 -10.89
C GLY A 82 0.75 7.08 -9.42
N VAL A 83 0.86 5.79 -9.09
CA VAL A 83 1.19 5.31 -7.75
C VAL A 83 2.67 4.90 -7.71
N ASN A 84 3.41 5.42 -6.74
CA ASN A 84 4.83 5.12 -6.55
C ASN A 84 5.02 3.91 -5.63
N TYR A 85 5.62 2.85 -6.15
CA TYR A 85 6.00 1.64 -5.44
C TYR A 85 7.51 1.62 -5.22
N SER A 86 7.95 1.05 -4.11
CA SER A 86 9.37 0.96 -3.76
C SER A 86 9.71 -0.42 -3.23
N ARG A 87 10.98 -0.82 -3.32
CA ARG A 87 11.48 -1.97 -2.56
C ARG A 87 11.48 -1.67 -1.05
N ALA A 88 11.35 -2.70 -0.23
CA ALA A 88 11.38 -2.61 1.23
C ALA A 88 12.65 -1.94 1.75
N LYS A 89 13.80 -2.31 1.17
CA LYS A 89 15.12 -1.72 1.47
C LYS A 89 15.19 -0.22 1.16
N THR A 90 14.37 0.28 0.23
CA THR A 90 14.38 1.68 -0.20
C THR A 90 13.37 2.52 0.59
N HIS A 91 12.12 2.05 0.70
CA HIS A 91 11.10 2.74 1.47
C HIS A 91 10.00 1.77 1.91
N LEU A 92 10.07 1.32 3.17
CA LEU A 92 9.15 0.32 3.74
C LEU A 92 7.67 0.65 3.50
N GLY A 93 7.24 1.89 3.74
CA GLY A 93 5.83 2.26 3.57
C GLY A 93 5.29 2.16 2.13
N ASN A 94 6.17 2.20 1.13
CA ASN A 94 5.81 2.09 -0.29
C ASN A 94 6.06 0.67 -0.83
N SER A 95 6.63 -0.22 -0.01
CA SER A 95 6.77 -1.64 -0.34
C SER A 95 5.61 -2.46 0.19
N LEU A 96 4.93 -1.98 1.24
CA LEU A 96 3.80 -2.66 1.85
C LEU A 96 2.54 -2.55 0.99
N VAL A 97 2.08 -3.69 0.49
CA VAL A 97 0.97 -3.77 -0.46
C VAL A 97 0.02 -4.91 -0.11
N ILE A 98 -1.22 -4.78 -0.57
CA ILE A 98 -2.19 -5.87 -0.70
C ILE A 98 -2.29 -6.19 -2.18
N TYR A 99 -2.18 -7.47 -2.54
CA TYR A 99 -2.10 -7.93 -3.92
C TYR A 99 -2.72 -9.33 -4.07
N TYR A 100 -2.91 -9.76 -5.31
CA TYR A 100 -3.35 -11.11 -5.64
C TYR A 100 -2.13 -11.98 -6.00
N PRO A 101 -1.81 -13.02 -5.20
CA PRO A 101 -0.78 -13.99 -5.52
C PRO A 101 -1.04 -14.69 -6.86
N PRO A 102 0.01 -15.15 -7.56
CA PRO A 102 -0.14 -15.93 -8.78
C PRO A 102 -1.04 -17.15 -8.54
N GLY A 103 -2.08 -17.30 -9.37
CA GLY A 103 -3.03 -18.42 -9.27
C GLY A 103 -4.04 -18.34 -8.11
N SER A 104 -4.05 -17.27 -7.33
CA SER A 104 -5.03 -17.05 -6.26
C SER A 104 -6.00 -15.93 -6.60
N THR A 105 -7.28 -16.11 -6.25
CA THR A 105 -8.29 -15.05 -6.29
C THR A 105 -8.41 -14.29 -4.97
N GLU A 106 -7.72 -14.74 -3.92
CA GLU A 106 -7.72 -14.09 -2.62
C GLU A 106 -6.56 -13.09 -2.51
N SER A 107 -6.88 -11.87 -2.07
CA SER A 107 -5.85 -10.85 -1.84
C SER A 107 -5.16 -11.04 -0.51
N VAL A 108 -3.83 -10.92 -0.48
CA VAL A 108 -3.01 -11.02 0.73
C VAL A 108 -2.11 -9.80 0.88
N PRO A 109 -1.71 -9.45 2.12
CA PRO A 109 -0.69 -8.44 2.32
C PRO A 109 0.71 -9.01 2.13
N GLY A 110 1.63 -8.15 1.68
CA GLY A 110 3.04 -8.48 1.54
C GLY A 110 3.91 -7.24 1.40
N SER A 111 5.21 -7.47 1.21
CA SER A 111 6.24 -6.46 1.03
C SER A 111 6.99 -6.68 -0.28
N ILE A 112 7.08 -5.64 -1.11
CA ILE A 112 7.88 -5.66 -2.34
C ILE A 112 9.37 -5.72 -1.95
N GLU A 113 10.01 -6.85 -2.19
CA GLU A 113 11.44 -7.04 -1.92
C GLU A 113 12.30 -6.57 -3.09
N LYS A 114 11.85 -6.84 -4.33
CA LYS A 114 12.52 -6.40 -5.56
C LYS A 114 11.53 -5.89 -6.59
N ILE A 115 11.99 -4.98 -7.43
CA ILE A 115 11.27 -4.52 -8.62
C ILE A 115 12.16 -4.77 -9.82
N LEU A 116 11.76 -5.67 -10.70
CA LEU A 116 12.47 -5.99 -11.94
C LEU A 116 11.75 -5.31 -13.09
N VAL A 117 12.49 -4.70 -14.02
CA VAL A 117 11.92 -4.05 -15.20
C VAL A 117 12.61 -4.60 -16.43
N GLU A 118 11.82 -5.22 -17.30
CA GLU A 118 12.26 -5.80 -18.57
C GLU A 118 11.31 -5.30 -19.67
N ASN A 119 11.84 -4.78 -20.78
CA ASN A 119 11.02 -4.29 -21.91
C ASN A 119 9.88 -3.35 -21.48
N ASN A 120 10.16 -2.45 -20.53
CA ASN A 120 9.19 -1.52 -19.92
C ASN A 120 8.04 -2.19 -19.13
N THR A 121 8.09 -3.49 -18.93
CA THR A 121 7.18 -4.26 -18.09
C THR A 121 7.83 -4.48 -16.73
N ALA A 122 7.18 -4.01 -15.67
CA ALA A 122 7.65 -4.26 -14.32
C ALA A 122 7.07 -5.56 -13.76
N THR A 123 7.89 -6.27 -12.98
CA THR A 123 7.51 -7.39 -12.14
C THR A 123 7.95 -7.10 -10.71
N PHE A 124 7.03 -7.22 -9.76
CA PHE A 124 7.32 -7.10 -8.35
C PHE A 124 7.59 -8.48 -7.77
N LEU A 125 8.69 -8.63 -7.03
CA LEU A 125 8.93 -9.81 -6.20
C LEU A 125 8.46 -9.50 -4.79
N ILE A 126 7.34 -10.10 -4.39
CA ILE A 126 6.66 -9.77 -3.14
C ILE A 126 6.82 -10.91 -2.14
N ARG A 127 7.18 -10.57 -0.90
CA ARG A 127 7.18 -11.51 0.22
C ARG A 127 5.84 -11.45 0.95
N HIS A 128 5.22 -12.60 1.14
CA HIS A 128 3.96 -12.73 1.87
C HIS A 128 4.10 -12.35 3.34
N GLN A 129 3.10 -11.64 3.87
CA GLN A 129 2.91 -11.57 5.31
C GLN A 129 2.44 -12.94 5.82
N ALA A 130 3.06 -13.44 6.90
CA ALA A 130 2.62 -14.69 7.50
C ALA A 130 1.22 -14.53 8.13
N PRO A 131 0.34 -15.55 7.99
CA PRO A 131 -0.97 -15.52 8.61
C PRO A 131 -0.84 -15.49 10.13
N LEU A 132 -1.91 -15.05 10.80
CA LEU A 132 -1.98 -15.13 12.24
C LEU A 132 -1.91 -16.61 12.69
N PRO A 133 -1.10 -16.97 13.70
CA PRO A 133 -1.00 -18.35 14.17
C PRO A 133 -2.36 -18.91 14.60
N VAL A 134 -2.56 -20.21 14.33
CA VAL A 134 -3.79 -20.93 14.71
C VAL A 134 -4.02 -20.81 16.21
N GLY A 135 -5.26 -20.52 16.61
CA GLY A 135 -5.65 -20.30 18.02
C GLY A 135 -5.53 -18.85 18.50
N SER A 136 -4.96 -17.95 17.70
CA SER A 136 -4.93 -16.52 18.02
C SER A 136 -6.24 -15.82 17.63
N VAL A 137 -6.64 -14.83 18.43
CA VAL A 137 -7.81 -13.99 18.16
C VAL A 137 -7.38 -12.68 17.51
N ASP A 138 -8.11 -12.24 16.49
CA ASP A 138 -7.97 -10.91 15.90
C ASP A 138 -8.78 -9.89 16.74
N PRO A 139 -8.13 -9.01 17.52
CA PRO A 139 -8.82 -8.02 18.35
C PRO A 139 -9.56 -6.96 17.53
N PHE A 140 -9.25 -6.80 16.23
CA PHE A 140 -9.92 -5.83 15.37
C PHE A 140 -11.20 -6.38 14.73
N LYS A 141 -11.45 -7.69 14.81
CA LYS A 141 -12.63 -8.35 14.24
C LYS A 141 -13.98 -7.73 14.64
N PRO A 142 -14.21 -7.27 15.88
CA PRO A 142 -15.47 -6.61 16.26
C PRO A 142 -15.68 -5.25 15.59
N PHE A 143 -14.62 -4.59 15.12
CA PHE A 143 -14.68 -3.23 14.58
C PHE A 143 -14.88 -3.26 13.06
N VAL A 144 -16.07 -3.62 12.61
CA VAL A 144 -16.40 -3.80 11.16
C VAL A 144 -16.09 -2.55 10.31
N HIS A 145 -16.19 -1.36 10.90
CA HIS A 145 -15.90 -0.09 10.22
C HIS A 145 -14.41 0.29 10.19
N PHE A 146 -13.55 -0.48 10.87
CA PHE A 146 -12.11 -0.30 10.85
C PHE A 146 -11.50 -1.46 10.05
N PRO A 147 -11.03 -1.25 8.80
CA PRO A 147 -10.61 -2.32 7.90
C PRO A 147 -9.22 -2.87 8.25
N ALA A 148 -8.97 -3.08 9.55
CA ALA A 148 -7.78 -3.64 10.11
C ALA A 148 -7.95 -5.14 10.33
N LYS A 149 -6.90 -5.89 10.04
CA LYS A 149 -6.85 -7.32 10.29
C LYS A 149 -5.50 -7.68 10.89
N THR A 150 -5.52 -8.63 11.82
CA THR A 150 -4.31 -9.09 12.49
C THR A 150 -3.64 -10.22 11.72
N TYR A 151 -2.31 -10.12 11.60
CA TYR A 151 -1.40 -11.08 11.00
C TYR A 151 -0.28 -11.39 11.99
N SER A 152 0.55 -12.39 11.69
CA SER A 152 1.83 -12.49 12.37
C SER A 152 2.70 -11.28 12.00
N SER A 153 3.58 -10.83 12.90
CA SER A 153 4.62 -9.85 12.55
C SER A 153 5.61 -10.41 11.55
N LYS A 154 5.75 -11.74 11.41
CA LYS A 154 6.74 -12.35 10.53
C LYS A 154 6.27 -12.36 9.09
N MET A 155 7.22 -12.21 8.16
CA MET A 155 6.99 -12.52 6.76
C MET A 155 7.23 -14.01 6.52
N LEU A 156 6.54 -14.64 5.56
CA LEU A 156 6.79 -16.03 5.22
C LEU A 156 8.22 -16.20 4.69
N SER A 157 8.91 -17.21 5.22
CA SER A 157 10.15 -17.72 4.66
C SER A 157 9.81 -18.59 3.46
N GLY A 158 10.44 -18.34 2.32
CA GLY A 158 10.15 -19.05 1.08
C GLY A 158 10.41 -18.21 -0.16
N GLU A 159 9.89 -18.71 -1.28
CA GLU A 159 9.93 -18.07 -2.58
C GLU A 159 9.15 -16.74 -2.56
N LEU A 160 9.59 -15.80 -3.40
CA LEU A 160 8.91 -14.53 -3.59
C LEU A 160 7.91 -14.66 -4.72
N ASP A 161 6.72 -14.11 -4.52
CA ASP A 161 5.71 -14.05 -5.55
C ASP A 161 6.14 -13.11 -6.66
N LYS A 162 6.07 -13.58 -7.90
CA LYS A 162 6.25 -12.77 -9.11
C LYS A 162 4.91 -12.15 -9.51
N VAL A 163 4.76 -10.86 -9.27
CA VAL A 163 3.47 -10.16 -9.36
C VAL A 163 3.55 -9.01 -10.35
N ASN A 164 2.60 -8.94 -11.29
CA ASN A 164 2.45 -7.78 -12.15
C ASN A 164 1.89 -6.60 -11.33
N PRO A 165 2.34 -5.35 -11.53
CA PRO A 165 1.81 -4.18 -10.83
C PRO A 165 0.28 -4.02 -10.89
N SER A 166 -0.36 -4.51 -11.96
CA SER A 166 -1.83 -4.52 -12.10
C SER A 166 -2.55 -5.45 -11.12
N SER A 167 -1.87 -6.47 -10.60
CA SER A 167 -2.38 -7.39 -9.57
C SER A 167 -2.22 -6.84 -8.15
N VAL A 168 -1.63 -5.66 -7.99
CA VAL A 168 -1.56 -4.97 -6.70
C VAL A 168 -2.84 -4.17 -6.49
N LEU A 169 -3.60 -4.56 -5.46
CA LEU A 169 -4.87 -3.92 -5.10
C LEU A 169 -4.63 -2.54 -4.49
N SER A 170 -3.70 -2.43 -3.54
CA SER A 170 -3.46 -1.19 -2.81
C SER A 170 -2.17 -1.22 -1.99
N HIS A 171 -1.74 -0.05 -1.50
CA HIS A 171 -0.82 0.01 -0.37
C HIS A 171 -1.52 -0.39 0.94
N CYS A 172 -0.76 -0.85 1.92
CA CYS A 172 -1.24 -1.07 3.27
C CYS A 172 -0.32 -0.40 4.30
N ALA A 173 -0.89 -0.04 5.45
CA ALA A 173 -0.10 0.27 6.64
C ALA A 173 0.05 -0.98 7.48
N ARG A 174 1.21 -1.14 8.11
CA ARG A 174 1.55 -2.25 9.00
C ARG A 174 2.07 -1.68 10.31
N PHE A 175 1.55 -2.15 11.42
CA PHE A 175 2.04 -1.81 12.75
C PHE A 175 2.23 -3.09 13.55
N GLU A 176 3.46 -3.32 14.01
CA GLU A 176 3.79 -4.46 14.87
C GLU A 176 3.37 -4.14 16.31
N PHE A 177 2.68 -5.10 16.94
CA PHE A 177 2.25 -5.01 18.33
C PHE A 177 2.53 -6.34 19.05
N SER A 178 2.18 -6.43 20.33
CA SER A 178 2.59 -7.52 21.22
C SER A 178 2.33 -8.93 20.68
N ASN A 179 3.23 -9.85 21.05
CA ASN A 179 3.16 -11.30 20.80
C ASN A 179 3.32 -11.70 19.31
N ASP A 180 4.34 -11.17 18.63
CA ASP A 180 4.62 -11.49 17.22
C ASP A 180 3.40 -11.25 16.30
N ARG A 181 2.66 -10.17 16.56
CA ARG A 181 1.48 -9.78 15.78
C ARG A 181 1.70 -8.46 15.08
N ALA A 182 1.11 -8.32 13.91
CA ALA A 182 1.03 -7.06 13.21
C ALA A 182 -0.42 -6.80 12.82
N VAL A 183 -0.85 -5.57 12.98
CA VAL A 183 -2.11 -5.09 12.41
C VAL A 183 -1.81 -4.53 11.03
N ILE A 184 -2.59 -4.95 10.05
CA ILE A 184 -2.51 -4.45 8.68
C ILE A 184 -3.81 -3.74 8.35
N LEU A 185 -3.67 -2.50 7.88
CA LEU A 185 -4.77 -1.64 7.48
C LEU A 185 -4.68 -1.40 5.97
N ASN A 186 -5.74 -1.72 5.26
CA ASN A 186 -5.86 -1.39 3.84
C ASN A 186 -6.04 0.13 3.68
N LEU A 187 -5.19 0.78 2.89
CA LEU A 187 -5.23 2.24 2.68
C LEU A 187 -6.07 2.66 1.46
N SER A 188 -6.88 1.76 0.91
CA SER A 188 -7.77 1.98 -0.25
C SER A 188 -9.27 1.81 0.05
N ARG A 189 -9.61 1.81 1.35
CA ARG A 189 -10.98 1.77 1.91
C ARG A 189 -11.17 2.91 2.92
#